data_AF-A0AAN7UZH6-F1
#
_entry.id   AF-A0AAN7UZH6-F1
#
_cell.length_a   1.000
_cell.length_b   1.000
_cell.length_c   1.000
_cell.angle_alpha   90.00
_cell.angle_beta   90.00
_cell.angle_gamma   90.00
#
_symmetry.space_group_name_H-M   'P 1'
#
loop_
_entity.id
_entity.type
_entity.pdbx_description
1 polymer ?
#
loop_
_entity_poly.entity_id
_entity_poly.type
_entity_poly.pdbx_seq_one_letter_code
_entity_poly.pdbx_strand_id
1 'polypeptide(L)'
;MMQSLLSKDVLYPSLKDILNKYPAWMEANGGSLSSADRQRYEKQQELMTEVCAALEKESDGDTKSDKKARFENVLTLMQKLQDYGQPPTDLVGDLGPSIPFDAQGNPNLNQCSLM
;
A
#
# COMPACT_ATOMS: atom_id res chain seq x y z
N MET A 1 -9.81 14.58 -3.60
CA MET A 1 -8.54 14.24 -4.28
C MET A 1 -7.92 12.94 -3.74
N MET A 2 -7.82 12.72 -2.41
CA MET A 2 -7.33 11.44 -1.85
C MET A 2 -8.10 10.19 -2.32
N GLN A 3 -9.42 10.29 -2.45
CA GLN A 3 -10.27 9.16 -2.82
C GLN A 3 -9.90 8.56 -4.19
N SER A 4 -9.44 9.37 -5.14
CA SER A 4 -9.04 8.90 -6.46
C SER A 4 -7.71 8.13 -6.44
N LEU A 5 -6.77 8.51 -5.57
CA LEU A 5 -5.49 7.81 -5.41
C LEU A 5 -5.65 6.46 -4.71
N LEU A 6 -6.53 6.39 -3.71
CA LEU A 6 -6.85 5.17 -2.97
C LEU A 6 -8.01 4.38 -3.61
N SER A 7 -8.44 4.76 -4.82
CA SER A 7 -9.46 4.03 -5.56
C SER A 7 -8.91 2.71 -6.09
N LYS A 8 -9.79 1.73 -6.26
CA LYS A 8 -9.47 0.43 -6.85
C LYS A 8 -8.66 0.59 -8.14
N ASP A 9 -9.10 1.42 -9.08
CA ASP A 9 -8.44 1.57 -10.38
C ASP A 9 -6.98 2.04 -10.33
N VAL A 10 -6.56 2.73 -9.25
CA VAL A 10 -5.20 3.28 -9.10
C VAL A 10 -4.38 2.45 -8.11
N LEU A 11 -4.94 2.20 -6.94
CA LEU A 11 -4.25 1.54 -5.84
C LEU A 11 -4.11 0.03 -6.07
N TYR A 12 -5.15 -0.62 -6.60
CA TYR A 12 -5.14 -2.07 -6.82
C TYR A 12 -4.01 -2.54 -7.74
N PRO A 13 -3.84 -2.01 -8.97
CA PRO A 13 -2.76 -2.47 -9.85
C PRO A 13 -1.37 -2.18 -9.27
N SER A 14 -1.20 -1.03 -8.60
CA SER A 14 0.07 -0.66 -7.96
C SER A 14 0.46 -1.64 -6.84
N LEU A 15 -0.48 -1.95 -5.95
CA LEU A 15 -0.25 -2.94 -4.89
C LEU A 15 -0.03 -4.34 -5.44
N LYS A 16 -0.77 -4.73 -6.49
CA LYS A 16 -0.64 -6.06 -7.09
C LYS A 16 0.74 -6.25 -7.74
N ASP A 17 1.28 -5.23 -8.40
CA ASP A 17 2.62 -5.25 -8.96
C ASP A 17 3.69 -5.44 -7.87
N ILE A 18 3.59 -4.67 -6.77
CA ILE A 18 4.47 -4.81 -5.60
C ILE A 18 4.38 -6.23 -5.01
N LEU A 19 3.17 -6.74 -4.79
CA LEU A 19 2.95 -8.09 -4.23
C LEU A 19 3.54 -9.20 -5.10
N ASN A 20 3.52 -9.04 -6.43
CA ASN A 20 4.14 -9.99 -7.35
C ASN A 20 5.68 -9.96 -7.27
N LYS A 21 6.27 -8.78 -7.06
CA LYS A 21 7.73 -8.60 -6.91
C LYS A 21 8.23 -8.96 -5.52
N TYR A 22 7.38 -8.83 -4.51
CA TYR A 22 7.69 -9.09 -3.10
C TYR A 22 8.40 -10.42 -2.84
N PRO A 23 7.87 -11.58 -3.28
CA PRO A 23 8.51 -12.87 -3.01
C PRO A 23 9.93 -12.96 -3.60
N ALA A 24 10.13 -12.51 -4.84
CA ALA A 24 11.44 -12.51 -5.47
C ALA A 24 12.44 -11.60 -4.72
N TRP A 25 11.99 -10.44 -4.25
CA TRP A 25 12.82 -9.54 -3.43
C TRP A 25 13.15 -10.14 -2.06
N MET A 26 12.18 -10.81 -1.42
CA MET A 26 12.37 -11.50 -0.14
C MET A 26 13.31 -12.70 -0.26
N GLU A 27 13.34 -13.39 -1.39
CA GLU A 27 14.33 -14.44 -1.66
C GLU A 27 15.73 -13.86 -1.85
N ALA A 28 15.85 -12.77 -2.62
CA ALA A 28 17.13 -12.12 -2.90
C ALA A 28 17.73 -11.42 -1.67
N ASN A 29 16.90 -10.71 -0.88
CA ASN A 29 17.33 -9.88 0.25
C ASN A 29 17.12 -10.54 1.61
N GLY A 30 16.25 -11.55 1.71
CA GLY A 30 15.88 -12.18 2.99
C GLY A 30 17.02 -12.83 3.74
N GLY A 31 18.14 -13.13 3.07
CA GLY A 31 19.38 -13.58 3.72
C GLY A 31 20.17 -12.46 4.41
N SER A 32 20.01 -11.22 3.95
CA SER A 32 20.65 -10.02 4.52
C SER A 32 19.78 -9.33 5.57
N LEU A 33 18.49 -9.64 5.61
CA LEU A 33 17.54 -9.06 6.54
C LEU A 33 17.58 -9.75 7.91
N SER A 34 17.44 -8.96 8.97
CA SER A 34 17.24 -9.50 10.30
C SER A 34 15.87 -10.17 10.40
N SER A 35 15.70 -11.14 11.31
CA SER A 35 14.39 -11.78 11.53
C SER A 35 13.27 -10.77 11.82
N ALA A 36 13.58 -9.68 12.52
CA ALA A 36 12.62 -8.61 12.81
C ALA A 36 12.21 -7.83 11.55
N ASP A 37 13.13 -7.55 10.63
CA ASP A 37 12.83 -6.83 9.39
C ASP A 37 12.04 -7.74 8.44
N ARG A 38 12.43 -9.01 8.36
CA ARG A 38 11.71 -10.02 7.58
C ARG A 38 10.26 -10.15 8.03
N GLN A 39 10.03 -10.20 9.34
CA GLN A 39 8.68 -10.28 9.92
C GLN A 39 7.87 -8.99 9.67
N ARG A 40 8.50 -7.81 9.70
CA ARG A 40 7.85 -6.54 9.31
C ARG A 40 7.42 -6.57 7.84
N TYR A 41 8.30 -7.02 6.95
CA TYR A 41 8.03 -7.11 5.53
C TYR A 41 6.94 -8.12 5.19
N GLU A 42 6.95 -9.29 5.82
CA GLU A 42 5.86 -10.26 5.71
C GLU A 42 4.51 -9.64 6.16
N LYS A 43 4.51 -8.85 7.23
CA LYS A 43 3.30 -8.13 7.68
C LYS A 43 2.86 -7.03 6.74
N GLN A 44 3.79 -6.29 6.14
CA GLN A 44 3.45 -5.33 5.10
C GLN A 44 2.80 -6.02 3.88
N GLN A 45 3.35 -7.15 3.45
CA GLN A 45 2.79 -7.94 2.33
C GLN A 45 1.38 -8.46 2.65
N GLU A 46 1.16 -8.95 3.87
CA GLU A 46 -0.16 -9.39 4.36
C GLU A 46 -1.18 -8.26 4.28
N LEU A 47 -0.84 -7.09 4.82
CA LEU A 47 -1.71 -5.90 4.80
C LEU A 47 -1.98 -5.40 3.38
N MET A 48 -0.98 -5.35 2.50
CA MET A 48 -1.16 -4.99 1.09
C MET A 48 -2.13 -5.95 0.38
N THR A 49 -2.04 -7.25 0.72
CA THR A 49 -2.94 -8.27 0.18
C THR A 49 -4.37 -8.06 0.68
N GLU A 50 -4.56 -7.74 1.96
CA GLU A 50 -5.88 -7.38 2.51
C GLU A 50 -6.47 -6.15 1.84
N VAL A 51 -5.66 -5.13 1.56
CA VAL A 51 -6.10 -3.92 0.86
C VAL A 51 -6.55 -4.26 -0.56
N CYS A 52 -5.77 -5.04 -1.30
CA CYS A 52 -6.17 -5.54 -2.61
C CYS A 52 -7.51 -6.28 -2.53
N ALA A 53 -7.66 -7.22 -1.60
CA ALA A 53 -8.88 -7.99 -1.43
C ALA A 53 -10.09 -7.11 -1.05
N ALA A 54 -9.89 -6.07 -0.23
CA ALA A 54 -10.92 -5.11 0.12
C ALA A 54 -11.40 -4.33 -1.12
N LEU A 55 -10.48 -3.89 -1.97
CA LEU A 55 -10.77 -3.21 -3.24
C LEU A 55 -11.41 -4.16 -4.27
N GLU A 56 -10.99 -5.43 -4.33
CA GLU A 56 -11.57 -6.43 -5.24
C GLU A 56 -13.03 -6.72 -4.93
N LYS A 57 -13.39 -6.72 -3.64
CA LYS A 57 -14.77 -6.88 -3.19
C LYS A 57 -15.69 -5.75 -3.63
N GLU A 58 -15.16 -4.63 -4.15
CA GLU A 58 -15.98 -3.55 -4.69
C GLU A 58 -16.81 -4.00 -5.88
N SER A 59 -18.12 -3.77 -5.77
CA SER A 59 -19.12 -4.07 -6.78
C SER A 59 -19.89 -2.82 -7.20
N ASP A 60 -20.40 -2.82 -8.44
CA ASP A 60 -21.13 -1.67 -8.99
C ASP A 60 -22.42 -1.34 -8.21
N GLY A 61 -22.99 -2.33 -7.52
CA GLY A 61 -24.15 -2.16 -6.63
C GLY A 61 -23.84 -1.57 -5.24
N ASP A 62 -22.57 -1.29 -4.90
CA ASP A 62 -22.20 -0.70 -3.62
C ASP A 62 -22.76 0.73 -3.47
N THR A 63 -23.37 1.02 -2.33
CA THR A 63 -23.87 2.38 -2.05
C THR A 63 -22.71 3.32 -1.72
N LYS A 64 -22.97 4.64 -1.71
CA LYS A 64 -21.98 5.62 -1.24
C LYS A 64 -21.45 5.30 0.17
N SER A 65 -22.30 4.71 1.03
CA SER A 65 -21.90 4.34 2.39
C SER A 65 -20.93 3.17 2.39
N ASP A 66 -21.16 2.16 1.54
CA ASP A 66 -20.27 1.00 1.42
C ASP A 66 -18.91 1.40 0.83
N LYS A 67 -18.92 2.24 -0.21
CA LYS A 67 -17.68 2.80 -0.79
C LYS A 67 -16.89 3.59 0.25
N LYS A 68 -17.57 4.37 1.10
CA LYS A 68 -16.93 5.09 2.20
C LYS A 68 -16.36 4.13 3.25
N ALA A 69 -17.12 3.13 3.69
CA ALA A 69 -16.65 2.14 4.67
C ALA A 69 -15.43 1.36 4.16
N ARG A 70 -15.41 1.00 2.88
CA ARG A 70 -14.25 0.37 2.22
C ARG A 70 -13.04 1.30 2.19
N PHE A 71 -13.23 2.57 1.83
CA PHE A 71 -12.17 3.57 1.86
C PHE A 71 -11.56 3.72 3.27
N GLU A 72 -12.39 3.82 4.30
CA GLU A 72 -11.93 3.88 5.71
C GLU A 72 -11.15 2.62 6.11
N ASN A 73 -11.59 1.44 5.64
CA ASN A 73 -10.89 0.19 5.88
C ASN A 73 -9.51 0.16 5.18
N VAL A 74 -9.46 0.54 3.91
CA VAL A 74 -8.21 0.66 3.15
C VAL A 74 -7.27 1.67 3.80
N LEU A 75 -7.79 2.81 4.24
CA LEU A 75 -7.03 3.83 4.96
C LEU A 75 -6.45 3.28 6.26
N THR A 76 -7.25 2.56 7.04
CA THR A 76 -6.83 1.91 8.29
C THR A 76 -5.72 0.89 8.04
N LEU A 77 -5.83 0.07 6.99
CA LEU A 77 -4.81 -0.90 6.61
C LEU A 77 -3.51 -0.23 6.16
N MET A 78 -3.61 0.85 5.38
CA MET A 78 -2.45 1.66 4.97
C MET A 78 -1.76 2.34 6.16
N GLN A 79 -2.51 2.83 7.14
CA GLN A 79 -1.95 3.35 8.38
C GLN A 79 -1.21 2.25 9.18
N LYS A 80 -1.80 1.05 9.27
CA LYS A 80 -1.13 -0.10 9.90
C LYS A 80 0.16 -0.47 9.14
N LEU A 81 0.15 -0.42 7.81
CA LEU A 81 1.32 -0.74 6.98
C LEU A 81 2.54 0.11 7.39
N GLN A 82 2.32 1.37 7.71
CA GLN A 82 3.38 2.29 8.12
C GLN A 82 3.86 2.10 9.55
N ASP A 83 3.01 1.59 10.45
CA ASP A 83 3.45 1.20 11.79
C ASP A 83 4.54 0.10 11.70
N TYR A 84 4.44 -0.76 10.68
CA TYR A 84 5.50 -1.72 10.31
C TYR A 84 6.68 -1.08 9.56
N GLY A 85 6.61 0.20 9.20
CA GLY A 85 7.65 0.97 8.53
C GLY A 85 7.39 1.21 7.04
N GLN A 86 8.39 1.75 6.35
CA GLN A 86 8.33 1.97 4.90
C GLN A 86 8.55 0.63 4.16
N PRO A 87 7.83 0.37 3.05
CA PRO A 87 8.14 -0.75 2.18
C PRO A 87 9.52 -0.61 1.52
N PRO A 88 10.15 -1.72 1.09
CA PRO A 88 11.47 -1.68 0.49
C PRO A 88 11.50 -0.78 -0.75
N THR A 89 12.40 0.20 -0.79
CA THR A 89 12.52 1.14 -1.92
C THR A 89 12.75 0.43 -3.26
N ASP A 90 13.40 -0.73 -3.28
CA ASP A 90 13.54 -1.57 -4.49
C ASP A 90 12.19 -2.08 -5.04
N LEU A 91 11.23 -2.38 -4.15
CA LEU A 91 9.91 -2.85 -4.54
C LEU A 91 8.98 -1.72 -4.98
N VAL A 92 9.16 -0.55 -4.37
CA VAL A 92 8.39 0.67 -4.67
C VAL A 92 9.03 1.46 -5.84
N GLY A 93 10.25 1.07 -6.25
CA GLY A 93 11.30 1.88 -6.88
C GLY A 93 11.13 2.45 -8.29
N ASP A 94 9.93 2.49 -8.87
CA ASP A 94 9.66 3.29 -10.08
C ASP A 94 8.20 3.78 -10.13
N LEU A 95 7.46 3.60 -9.03
CA LEU A 95 6.15 4.22 -8.85
C LEU A 95 6.38 5.71 -8.56
N GLY A 96 6.56 6.49 -9.62
CA GLY A 96 6.51 7.94 -9.58
C GLY A 96 5.25 8.46 -8.88
N PRO A 97 5.24 9.73 -8.50
CA PRO A 97 5.19 10.13 -7.09
C PRO A 97 4.41 9.11 -6.25
N SER A 98 5.15 8.17 -5.66
CA SER A 98 4.70 7.37 -4.52
C SER A 98 3.89 8.26 -3.61
N ILE A 99 2.67 7.87 -3.22
CA ILE A 99 1.86 8.62 -2.26
C ILE A 99 2.82 9.00 -1.12
N PRO A 100 3.24 10.27 -0.99
CA PRO A 100 4.40 10.58 -0.18
C PRO A 100 3.91 10.42 1.23
N PHE A 101 4.18 9.30 1.90
CA PHE A 101 3.78 9.15 3.27
C PHE A 101 4.86 9.83 4.11
N ASP A 102 4.49 10.84 4.89
CA ASP A 102 5.43 11.57 5.73
C ASP A 102 6.02 10.65 6.81
N ALA A 103 7.05 11.09 7.53
CA ALA A 103 7.68 10.31 8.60
C ALA A 103 6.71 9.89 9.73
N GLN A 104 5.55 10.53 9.83
CA GLN A 104 4.45 10.18 10.73
C GLN A 104 3.38 9.27 10.08
N GLY A 105 3.57 8.84 8.83
CA GLY A 105 2.64 7.98 8.13
C GLY A 105 1.41 8.68 7.53
N ASN A 106 1.35 10.01 7.48
CA ASN A 106 0.23 10.64 6.79
C ASN A 106 0.53 10.72 5.29
N PRO A 107 -0.44 10.45 4.41
CA PRO A 107 -0.29 10.75 2.99
C PRO A 107 -0.09 12.27 2.84
N ASN A 108 1.15 12.67 2.63
CA ASN A 108 1.61 14.00 2.34
C ASN A 108 1.26 14.35 0.89
N LEU A 109 0.02 14.81 0.75
CA LEU A 109 -0.51 15.34 -0.51
C LEU A 109 0.16 16.64 -0.96
N ASN A 110 1.07 17.21 -0.17
CA ASN A 110 1.67 18.52 -0.44
C ASN A 110 2.91 18.46 -1.35
N GLN A 111 3.31 17.26 -1.80
CA GLN A 111 4.41 17.06 -2.76
C GLN A 111 3.93 16.57 -4.14
N CYS A 112 2.64 16.74 -4.45
CA CYS A 112 2.11 16.70 -5.82
C CYS A 112 1.91 18.12 -6.35
N SER A 113 2.92 18.99 -6.21
CA SER A 113 3.04 20.18 -7.03
C SER A 113 4.26 20.00 -7.91
N LEU A 114 3.98 19.63 -9.16
CA LEU A 114 4.84 19.86 -10.30
C LEU A 114 5.32 21.33 -10.23
N MET A 115 6.60 21.54 -9.92
CA MET A 115 7.41 22.71 -10.30
C MET A 115 8.88 22.40 -10.11
#